data_AF-A0A8J6VR64-F1
#
_entry.id   AF-A0A8J6VR64-F1
#
_cell.length_a   1.000
_cell.length_b   1.000
_cell.length_c   1.000
_cell.angle_alpha   90.00
_cell.angle_beta   90.00
_cell.angle_gamma   90.00
#
_symmetry.space_group_name_H-M   'P 1'
#
loop_
_entity.id
_entity.type
_entity.pdbx_description
1 polymer ?
#
loop_
_entity_poly.entity_id
_entity_poly.type
_entity_poly.pdbx_seq_one_letter_code
_entity_poly.pdbx_strand_id
1 'polypeptide(L)' 'MLRCTSWEAILWDYFYYIEEVPQNEWRAKDFSSFALVKASFGETATQNLHKQFKRKYIVK' A
#
# COMPACT_ATOMS: atom_id res chain seq x y z
N MET A 1 0.80 -18.78 -18.12
CA MET A 1 0.71 -18.45 -16.68
C MET A 1 1.66 -17.31 -16.40
N LEU A 2 1.18 -16.17 -15.90
CA LEU A 2 2.01 -15.01 -15.58
C LEU A 2 2.36 -15.03 -14.09
N ARG A 3 3.60 -14.66 -13.74
CA ARG A 3 3.99 -14.40 -12.36
C ARG A 3 3.65 -12.96 -12.03
N CYS A 4 2.96 -12.74 -10.93
CA CYS A 4 2.59 -11.41 -10.45
C CYS A 4 3.26 -11.13 -9.10
N THR A 5 3.48 -9.86 -8.79
CA THR A 5 3.87 -9.41 -7.45
C THR A 5 2.80 -9.79 -6.43
N SER A 6 3.22 -10.08 -5.20
CA SER A 6 2.28 -10.36 -4.11
C SER A 6 1.52 -9.10 -3.73
N TRP A 7 0.32 -9.27 -3.17
CA TRP A 7 -0.47 -8.17 -2.63
C TRP A 7 0.29 -7.37 -1.57
N GLU A 8 1.11 -8.05 -0.75
CA GLU A 8 1.98 -7.41 0.24
C GLU A 8 2.98 -6.44 -0.40
N ALA A 9 3.65 -6.87 -1.48
CA ALA A 9 4.61 -6.02 -2.18
C ALA A 9 3.92 -4.80 -2.81
N ILE A 10 2.76 -5.00 -3.43
CA ILE A 10 1.97 -3.90 -4.01
C ILE A 10 1.55 -2.90 -2.92
N LEU A 11 1.06 -3.37 -1.77
CA LEU A 11 0.71 -2.48 -0.65
C LEU A 11 1.92 -1.74 -0.10
N TRP A 12 3.08 -2.41 -0.05
CA TRP A 12 4.31 -1.80 0.42
C TRP A 12 4.72 -0.61 -0.45
N ASP A 13 4.57 -0.73 -1.77
CA ASP A 13 4.79 0.38 -2.71
C ASP A 13 3.77 1.51 -2.51
N TYR A 14 2.50 1.19 -2.23
CA TYR A 14 1.52 2.22 -1.89
C TYR A 14 1.84 2.94 -0.58
N PHE A 15 2.43 2.28 0.42
CA PHE A 15 2.84 2.95 1.65
C PHE A 15 3.95 3.97 1.40
N TYR A 16 4.92 3.66 0.53
CA TYR A 16 5.87 4.67 0.06
C TYR A 16 5.18 5.80 -0.70
N TYR A 17 4.28 5.46 -1.61
CA TYR A 17 3.57 6.44 -2.43
C TYR A 17 2.76 7.44 -1.58
N ILE A 18 2.18 6.99 -0.46
CA ILE A 18 1.47 7.87 0.51
C ILE A 18 2.43 8.88 1.16
N GLU A 19 3.67 8.47 1.47
CA GLU A 19 4.67 9.36 2.09
C GLU A 19 5.31 10.31 1.07
N GLU A 20 5.43 9.89 -0.19
CA GLU A 20 6.04 10.69 -1.27
C GLU A 20 5.06 11.67 -1.92
N VAL A 21 3.79 11.27 -2.09
CA VAL A 21 2.77 12.05 -2.81
C VAL A 21 1.55 12.25 -1.93
N PRO A 22 1.25 13.51 -1.55
CA PRO A 22 0.02 13.85 -0.83
C PRO A 22 -1.22 13.29 -1.52
N GLN A 23 -2.15 12.71 -0.75
CA GLN A 23 -3.32 12.03 -1.33
C GLN A 23 -4.21 12.95 -2.17
N ASN A 24 -4.24 14.26 -1.92
CA ASN A 24 -4.97 15.21 -2.76
C ASN A 24 -4.42 15.34 -4.20
N GLU A 25 -3.19 14.88 -4.45
CA GLU A 25 -2.55 14.86 -5.77
C GLU A 25 -2.68 13.49 -6.48
N TRP A 26 -3.26 12.49 -5.81
CA TRP A 26 -3.45 11.17 -6.41
C TRP A 26 -4.44 11.21 -7.56
N ARG A 27 -4.20 10.38 -8.58
CA ARG A 27 -5.17 10.21 -9.66
C ARG A 27 -6.31 9.34 -9.17
N ALA A 28 -7.49 9.51 -9.74
CA ALA A 28 -8.67 8.70 -9.38
C ALA A 28 -8.40 7.18 -9.44
N LYS A 29 -7.61 6.73 -10.43
CA LYS A 29 -7.23 5.32 -10.57
C LYS A 29 -6.41 4.78 -9.40
N ASP A 30 -5.57 5.62 -8.78
CA ASP A 30 -4.66 5.19 -7.72
C ASP A 30 -5.46 4.93 -6.44
N PHE A 31 -6.50 5.73 -6.18
CA PHE A 31 -7.48 5.47 -5.14
C PHE A 31 -8.23 4.15 -5.37
N SER A 32 -8.76 3.93 -6.57
CA SER A 32 -9.53 2.72 -6.89
C SER A 32 -8.66 1.46 -6.79
N SER A 33 -7.43 1.51 -7.31
CA SER A 33 -6.47 0.40 -7.22
C SER A 33 -6.03 0.15 -5.78
N PHE A 34 -5.76 1.20 -5.00
CA PHE A 34 -5.41 1.05 -3.59
C PHE A 34 -6.55 0.40 -2.80
N ALA A 35 -7.80 0.84 -3.01
CA ALA A 35 -8.97 0.24 -2.38
C ALA A 35 -9.14 -1.24 -2.74
N LEU A 36 -8.94 -1.60 -4.02
CA LEU A 36 -9.00 -2.98 -4.51
C LEU A 36 -7.94 -3.86 -3.84
N VAL A 37 -6.70 -3.38 -3.80
CA VAL A 37 -5.57 -4.10 -3.19
C VAL A 37 -5.84 -4.30 -1.70
N LYS A 38 -6.23 -3.24 -0.98
CA LYS A 38 -6.60 -3.31 0.44
C LYS A 38 -7.71 -4.33 0.71
N ALA A 39 -8.77 -4.31 -0.09
CA ALA A 39 -9.88 -5.24 0.04
C ALA A 39 -9.45 -6.69 -0.24
N SER A 40 -8.59 -6.91 -1.23
CA SER A 40 -8.10 -8.23 -1.61
C SER A 40 -7.14 -8.82 -0.57
N PHE A 41 -6.33 -7.98 0.08
CA PHE A 41 -5.39 -8.40 1.11
C PHE A 41 -6.04 -8.51 2.50
N GLY A 42 -7.06 -7.71 2.76
CA GLY A 42 -7.79 -7.64 4.02
C GLY A 42 -7.34 -6.45 4.88
N GLU A 43 -8.30 -5.78 5.51
CA GLU A 43 -8.06 -4.55 6.28
C GLU A 43 -7.13 -4.79 7.48
N THR A 44 -7.37 -5.82 8.28
CA THR A 44 -6.52 -6.16 9.44
C THR A 44 -5.09 -6.48 9.03
N ALA A 45 -4.92 -7.25 7.95
CA ALA A 45 -3.61 -7.59 7.41
C ALA A 45 -2.89 -6.34 6.88
N THR A 46 -3.60 -5.47 6.17
CA THR A 46 -3.07 -4.18 5.68
C THR A 46 -2.59 -3.30 6.82
N GLN A 47 -3.36 -3.16 7.90
CA GLN A 47 -2.98 -2.36 9.06
C GLN A 47 -1.73 -2.92 9.75
N ASN A 48 -1.63 -4.24 9.87
CA ASN A 48 -0.43 -4.90 10.42
C ASN A 48 0.80 -4.69 9.53
N LEU A 49 0.64 -4.78 8.21
CA LEU A 49 1.71 -4.52 7.26
C LEU A 49 2.17 -3.05 7.32
N HIS A 50 1.24 -2.10 7.39
CA HIS A 50 1.56 -0.69 7.53
C HIS A 50 2.31 -0.40 8.84
N LYS A 51 1.94 -1.04 9.96
CA LYS A 51 2.71 -0.95 11.21
C LYS A 51 4.15 -1.44 11.03
N GLN A 52 4.36 -2.53 10.30
CA GLN A 52 5.70 -3.04 9.99
C GLN A 52 6.50 -2.05 9.11
N PHE A 53 5.85 -1.47 8.10
CA PHE A 53 6.42 -0.42 7.26
C PHE A 53 6.92 0.75 8.11
N LYS A 54 6.07 1.31 8.98
CA LYS A 54 6.44 2.44 9.86
C LYS A 54 7.62 2.12 10.78
N ARG A 55 7.68 0.90 11.34
CA ARG A 55 8.82 0.46 12.16
C ARG A 55 10.14 0.44 11.39
N LYS A 56 10.11 0.12 10.09
CA LYS A 56 11.31 0.06 9.25
C LYS A 56 11.74 1.43 8.70
N TYR A 57 10.80 2.34 8.43
CA TYR A 57 11.08 3.55 7.64
C TYR A 57 10.78 4.88 8.33
N ILE A 58 9.99 4.92 9.41
CA ILE A 58 9.70 6.16 10.15
C ILE A 58 10.54 6.29 11.43
N VAL A 59 11.11 5.19 11.93
CA VAL A 59 12.10 5.23 13.02
C VAL A 59 13.50 5.41 12.42
N LYS A 60 13.85 6.66 12.12
CA LYS A 60 15.25 7.11 11.96
C LYS A 60 15.54 8.22 12.95
#